data_AF-A0A9E3WTZ0-F1
#
_entry.id   AF-A0A9E3WTZ0-F1
#
_cell.length_a   1.000
_cell.length_b   1.000
_cell.length_c   1.000
_cell.angle_alpha   90.00
_cell.angle_beta   90.00
_cell.angle_gamma   90.00
#
_symmetry.space_group_name_H-M   'P 1'
#
loop_
_entity.id
_entity.type
_entity.pdbx_description
1 polymer ?
#
loop_
_entity_poly.entity_id
_entity_poly.type
_entity_poly.pdbx_seq_one_letter_code
_entity_poly.pdbx_strand_id
1 'polypeptide(L)'
;EKVTAVIFNPLLLRRPTADGLRLDVGFRDGSLLTVAKVEADGDEAVFHLASGAVVRSHPFADIWQEINFLEPQGAQARYLSDLAPIDYKHVPLLALSYPLGVDQNVVGGRLRSGQRLFARGLGMHSDSRAVFALDREYDRFEAELAIDDSAGLQGSVVFRVLCDAGGSFHTVYQSPVVRGGDKPLPARVDIRGARRLALLVESADQGDVLDRANWLGARLVGGE
;
A
#
# COMPACT_ATOMS: atom_id res chain seq x y z
N GLU A 1 28.90 -18.15 14.55
CA GLU A 1 27.83 -18.35 15.56
C GLU A 1 26.63 -19.03 14.92
N LYS A 2 26.02 -19.99 15.60
CA LYS A 2 24.75 -20.61 15.19
C LYS A 2 23.64 -19.90 15.94
N VAL A 3 22.80 -19.15 15.22
CA VAL A 3 21.59 -18.56 15.81
C VAL A 3 20.67 -19.70 16.25
N THR A 4 20.36 -19.77 17.54
CA THR A 4 19.57 -20.85 18.16
C THR A 4 18.08 -20.54 18.25
N ALA A 5 17.69 -19.27 18.17
CA ALA A 5 16.29 -18.86 18.09
C ALA A 5 16.16 -17.45 17.50
N VAL A 6 15.07 -17.24 16.77
CA VAL A 6 14.55 -15.91 16.42
C VAL A 6 13.20 -15.78 17.12
N ILE A 7 13.02 -14.74 17.91
CA ILE A 7 11.77 -14.47 18.65
C ILE A 7 11.12 -13.25 18.02
N PHE A 8 9.91 -13.45 17.48
CA PHE A 8 9.07 -12.35 17.02
C PHE A 8 8.31 -11.79 18.22
N ASN A 9 8.69 -10.59 18.66
CA ASN A 9 7.98 -9.90 19.73
C ASN A 9 6.83 -9.07 19.13
N PRO A 10 5.55 -9.45 19.34
CA PRO A 10 4.41 -8.73 18.78
C PRO A 10 4.22 -7.33 19.37
N LEU A 11 4.94 -6.98 20.45
CA LEU A 11 4.95 -5.64 21.06
C LEU A 11 5.94 -4.67 20.38
N LEU A 12 6.83 -5.17 19.51
CA LEU A 12 7.70 -4.31 18.69
C LEU A 12 6.92 -3.80 17.47
N LEU A 13 5.92 -2.96 17.73
CA LEU A 13 5.21 -2.20 16.70
C LEU A 13 6.05 -1.04 16.14
N ARG A 14 7.17 -0.70 16.80
CA ARG A 14 8.06 0.38 16.38
C ARG A 14 9.12 -0.17 15.43
N ARG A 15 9.00 0.20 14.15
CA ARG A 15 10.05 -0.02 13.15
C ARG A 15 11.31 0.77 13.57
N PRO A 16 12.50 0.16 13.56
CA PRO A 16 13.74 0.90 13.81
C PRO A 16 13.91 1.98 12.74
N THR A 17 14.10 3.23 13.15
CA THR A 17 14.56 4.30 12.27
C THR A 17 16.03 4.10 11.97
N ALA A 18 16.41 4.10 10.68
CA ALA A 18 17.80 4.18 10.29
C ALA A 18 17.95 4.79 8.91
N ASP A 19 19.12 5.34 8.67
CA ASP A 19 19.46 6.04 7.43
C ASP A 19 19.69 5.06 6.27
N GLY A 20 19.19 5.42 5.09
CA GLY A 20 19.36 4.67 3.84
C GLY A 20 18.11 3.91 3.36
N LEU A 21 18.18 3.36 2.15
CA LEU A 21 17.13 2.53 1.58
C LEU A 21 17.05 1.19 2.33
N ARG A 22 15.87 0.85 2.82
CA ARG A 22 15.51 -0.45 3.41
C ARG A 22 14.39 -1.09 2.60
N LEU A 23 14.12 -2.35 2.86
CA LEU A 23 13.06 -3.13 2.24
C LEU A 23 12.38 -3.97 3.32
N ASP A 24 11.08 -3.82 3.48
CA ASP A 24 10.26 -4.74 4.26
C ASP A 24 9.87 -5.92 3.38
N VAL A 25 10.25 -7.12 3.81
CA VAL A 25 9.88 -8.39 3.18
C VAL A 25 8.75 -8.98 4.00
N GLY A 26 7.57 -9.11 3.39
CA GLY A 26 6.43 -9.80 3.99
C GLY A 26 6.29 -11.21 3.45
N PHE A 27 6.10 -12.18 4.34
CA PHE A 27 5.92 -13.59 3.99
C PHE A 27 4.45 -14.01 4.07
N ARG A 28 4.08 -15.11 3.40
CA ARG A 28 2.71 -15.65 3.35
C ARG A 28 2.15 -16.04 4.72
N ASP A 29 3.01 -16.42 5.65
CA ASP A 29 2.64 -16.74 7.03
C ASP A 29 2.39 -15.49 7.90
N GLY A 30 2.59 -14.29 7.33
CA GLY A 30 2.43 -13.01 8.01
C GLY A 30 3.69 -12.51 8.72
N SER A 31 4.81 -13.23 8.63
CA SER A 31 6.12 -12.79 9.10
C SER A 31 6.58 -11.54 8.33
N LEU A 32 7.33 -10.67 9.00
CA LEU A 32 7.95 -9.48 8.41
C LEU A 32 9.45 -9.49 8.69
N LEU A 33 10.25 -9.19 7.67
CA LEU A 33 11.70 -9.03 7.78
C LEU A 33 12.14 -7.73 7.11
N THR A 34 12.71 -6.80 7.88
CA THR A 34 13.30 -5.59 7.32
C THR A 34 14.77 -5.83 6.95
N VAL A 35 15.12 -5.58 5.70
CA VAL A 35 16.46 -5.80 5.14
C VAL A 35 16.98 -4.53 4.48
N ALA A 36 18.29 -4.40 4.35
CA ALA A 36 18.94 -3.36 3.57
C ALA A 36 19.06 -3.74 2.08
N LYS A 37 19.13 -5.04 1.77
CA LYS A 37 19.24 -5.56 0.40
C LYS A 37 18.70 -6.98 0.30
N VAL A 38 18.10 -7.31 -0.84
CA VAL A 38 17.80 -8.69 -1.26
C VAL A 38 18.55 -8.97 -2.55
N GLU A 39 19.29 -10.07 -2.59
CA GLU A 39 19.90 -10.60 -3.80
C GLU A 39 19.17 -11.88 -4.19
N ALA A 40 18.84 -12.01 -5.47
CA ALA A 40 18.24 -13.22 -6.01
C ALA A 40 19.33 -14.16 -6.52
N ASP A 41 19.23 -15.44 -6.15
CA ASP A 41 20.11 -16.53 -6.59
C ASP A 41 19.26 -17.74 -7.01
N GLY A 42 18.69 -17.67 -8.21
CA GLY A 42 17.71 -18.66 -8.67
C GLY A 42 16.47 -18.68 -7.77
N ASP A 43 16.16 -19.85 -7.21
CA ASP A 43 15.04 -20.06 -6.28
C ASP A 43 15.39 -19.67 -4.82
N GLU A 44 16.62 -19.24 -4.58
CA GLU A 44 17.10 -18.74 -3.30
C GLU A 44 17.19 -17.21 -3.26
N ALA A 45 17.17 -16.67 -2.03
CA ALA A 45 17.37 -15.26 -1.75
C ALA A 45 18.39 -15.07 -0.62
N VAL A 46 19.26 -14.08 -0.80
CA VAL A 46 20.19 -13.59 0.22
C VAL A 46 19.67 -12.26 0.75
N PHE A 47 19.31 -12.25 2.03
CA PHE A 47 18.80 -11.10 2.77
C PHE A 47 19.92 -10.47 3.58
N HIS A 48 20.29 -9.23 3.26
CA HIS A 48 21.25 -8.45 4.03
C HIS A 48 20.50 -7.59 5.03
N LEU A 49 20.56 -7.90 6.31
CA LEU A 49 19.91 -7.14 7.36
C LEU A 49 20.69 -5.86 7.64
N ALA A 50 20.00 -4.83 8.11
CA ALA A 50 20.65 -3.56 8.43
C ALA A 50 21.57 -3.62 9.66
N SER A 51 21.52 -4.70 10.44
CA SER A 51 22.51 -5.01 11.49
C SER A 51 23.85 -5.51 10.92
N GLY A 52 23.94 -5.75 9.60
CA GLY A 52 25.08 -6.40 8.95
C GLY A 52 24.99 -7.93 8.90
N ALA A 53 23.98 -8.53 9.55
CA ALA A 53 23.71 -9.96 9.43
C ALA A 53 23.26 -10.32 8.00
N VAL A 54 23.65 -11.51 7.53
CA VAL A 54 23.22 -12.07 6.25
C VAL A 54 22.44 -13.33 6.51
N VAL A 55 21.20 -13.37 6.01
CA VAL A 55 20.30 -14.53 6.09
C VAL A 55 20.12 -15.09 4.68
N ARG A 56 20.26 -16.39 4.51
CA ARG A 56 20.03 -17.08 3.24
C ARG A 56 18.77 -17.93 3.36
N SER A 57 17.94 -17.93 2.32
CA SER A 57 16.81 -18.86 2.25
C SER A 57 17.30 -20.30 2.18
N HIS A 58 16.40 -21.23 2.48
CA HIS A 58 16.73 -22.64 2.45
C HIS A 58 16.84 -23.13 0.98
N PRO A 59 17.87 -23.92 0.62
CA PRO A 59 18.21 -24.24 -0.77
C PRO A 59 17.20 -25.15 -1.52
N PHE A 60 16.22 -25.69 -0.80
CA PHE A 60 15.24 -26.63 -1.34
C PHE A 60 13.81 -26.06 -1.39
N ALA A 61 13.64 -24.77 -1.13
CA ALA A 61 12.35 -24.10 -1.18
C ALA A 61 12.46 -22.87 -2.09
N ASP A 62 11.52 -22.74 -3.04
CA ASP A 62 11.35 -21.52 -3.83
C ASP A 62 10.85 -20.41 -2.88
N ILE A 63 11.80 -19.59 -2.41
CA ILE A 63 11.51 -18.53 -1.44
C ILE A 63 10.58 -17.47 -2.02
N TRP A 64 10.55 -17.31 -3.35
CA TRP A 64 9.73 -16.32 -4.02
C TRP A 64 8.24 -16.65 -3.94
N GLN A 65 7.89 -17.93 -3.76
CA GLN A 65 6.51 -18.32 -3.44
C GLN A 65 6.11 -17.89 -2.04
N GLU A 66 7.04 -17.86 -1.09
CA GLU A 66 6.74 -17.52 0.30
C GLU A 66 6.73 -15.99 0.54
N ILE A 67 7.38 -15.22 -0.33
CA ILE A 67 7.36 -13.76 -0.29
C ILE A 67 6.05 -13.23 -0.88
N ASN A 68 5.32 -12.51 -0.06
CA ASN A 68 4.07 -11.86 -0.43
C ASN A 68 4.28 -10.42 -0.95
N PHE A 69 5.23 -9.68 -0.35
CA PHE A 69 5.61 -8.35 -0.82
C PHE A 69 7.05 -7.98 -0.46
N LEU A 70 7.59 -7.05 -1.25
CA LEU A 70 8.86 -6.36 -1.03
C LEU A 70 8.58 -4.85 -1.07
N GLU A 71 8.64 -4.18 0.08
CA GLU A 71 8.23 -2.80 0.24
C GLU A 71 9.43 -1.90 0.60
N PRO A 72 9.90 -1.04 -0.32
CA PRO A 72 11.03 -0.16 -0.03
C PRO A 72 10.67 0.91 0.99
N GLN A 73 11.57 1.19 1.92
CA GLN A 73 11.52 2.33 2.82
C GLN A 73 12.74 3.21 2.59
N GLY A 74 12.52 4.49 2.32
CA GLY A 74 13.63 5.43 2.11
C GLY A 74 13.19 6.69 1.40
N ALA A 75 14.08 7.68 1.33
CA ALA A 75 13.76 9.05 0.89
C ALA A 75 13.16 9.15 -0.53
N GLN A 76 13.41 8.19 -1.42
CA GLN A 76 12.92 8.22 -2.81
C GLN A 76 11.47 7.73 -2.96
N ALA A 77 10.93 7.01 -1.97
CA ALA A 77 9.55 6.52 -1.99
C ALA A 77 8.88 6.81 -0.65
N ARG A 78 7.87 7.68 -0.66
CA ARG A 78 7.12 8.07 0.53
C ARG A 78 5.72 7.50 0.49
N TYR A 79 5.37 6.67 1.46
CA TYR A 79 4.01 6.13 1.55
C TYR A 79 3.02 7.24 1.91
N LEU A 80 1.83 7.20 1.31
CA LEU A 80 0.77 8.14 1.68
C LEU A 80 0.30 7.94 3.11
N SER A 81 0.45 6.74 3.68
CA SER A 81 0.14 6.47 5.08
C SER A 81 1.12 7.11 6.08
N ASP A 82 2.29 7.60 5.64
CA ASP A 82 3.17 8.45 6.46
C ASP A 82 2.78 9.93 6.43
N LEU A 83 1.86 10.30 5.53
CA LEU A 83 1.43 11.68 5.36
C LEU A 83 0.12 11.90 6.09
N ALA A 84 0.04 13.02 6.81
CA ALA A 84 -1.26 13.51 7.25
C ALA A 84 -2.02 14.02 6.02
N PRO A 85 -3.22 13.48 5.71
CA PRO A 85 -4.05 14.05 4.65
C PRO A 85 -4.46 15.47 5.06
N ILE A 86 -4.46 16.39 4.11
CA ILE A 86 -4.94 17.76 4.34
C ILE A 86 -6.47 17.83 4.37
N ASP A 87 -7.14 16.83 3.79
CA ASP A 87 -8.59 16.67 3.81
C ASP A 87 -8.95 15.18 3.62
N TYR A 88 -10.00 14.74 4.30
CA TYR A 88 -10.67 13.47 4.03
C TYR A 88 -12.18 13.67 4.14
N LYS A 89 -12.90 13.22 3.12
CA LYS A 89 -14.36 13.28 3.09
C LYS A 89 -14.92 11.95 2.60
N HIS A 90 -15.78 11.35 3.41
CA HIS A 90 -16.66 10.25 3.02
C HIS A 90 -18.09 10.77 2.90
N VAL A 91 -18.77 10.41 1.81
CA VAL A 91 -20.16 10.77 1.53
C VAL A 91 -20.96 9.46 1.52
N PRO A 92 -21.56 9.09 2.66
CA PRO A 92 -22.28 7.83 2.73
C PRO A 92 -23.64 7.93 2.04
N LEU A 93 -24.10 6.82 1.43
CA LEU A 93 -25.47 6.74 0.91
C LEU A 93 -26.50 6.64 2.06
N LEU A 94 -26.08 6.07 3.20
CA LEU A 94 -26.85 5.94 4.45
C LEU A 94 -26.15 6.66 5.62
N ALA A 95 -26.51 6.33 6.87
CA ALA A 95 -25.94 6.99 8.06
C ALA A 95 -24.55 6.47 8.48
N LEU A 96 -24.01 5.45 7.82
CA LEU A 96 -22.74 4.83 8.18
C LEU A 96 -21.57 5.62 7.61
N SER A 97 -20.86 6.34 8.48
CA SER A 97 -19.62 7.03 8.11
C SER A 97 -18.41 6.13 8.34
N TYR A 98 -17.52 6.09 7.36
CA TYR A 98 -16.28 5.34 7.43
C TYR A 98 -15.08 6.30 7.50
N PRO A 99 -14.17 6.14 8.48
CA PRO A 99 -12.96 6.93 8.54
C PRO A 99 -11.94 6.45 7.49
N LEU A 100 -10.96 7.30 7.17
CA LEU A 100 -9.80 6.87 6.41
C LEU A 100 -9.00 5.83 7.20
N GLY A 101 -8.84 4.63 6.66
CA GLY A 101 -7.92 3.64 7.17
C GLY A 101 -6.49 3.98 6.75
N VAL A 102 -5.59 4.18 7.72
CA VAL A 102 -4.15 4.38 7.49
C VAL A 102 -3.44 3.09 7.90
N ASP A 103 -2.80 2.41 6.93
CA ASP A 103 -2.22 1.06 7.10
C ASP A 103 -3.20 0.00 7.62
N GLN A 104 -4.48 0.26 7.44
CA GLN A 104 -5.58 -0.63 7.79
C GLN A 104 -6.69 -0.46 6.75
N ASN A 105 -7.50 -1.50 6.58
CA ASN A 105 -8.70 -1.40 5.77
C ASN A 105 -9.75 -0.52 6.48
N VAL A 106 -10.84 -0.20 5.78
CA VAL A 106 -11.84 0.75 6.27
C VAL A 106 -12.62 0.28 7.51
N VAL A 107 -12.54 -1.00 7.87
CA VAL A 107 -13.18 -1.58 9.06
C VAL A 107 -12.19 -1.88 10.19
N GLY A 108 -10.94 -1.40 10.09
CA GLY A 108 -9.91 -1.55 11.13
C GLY A 108 -9.13 -2.88 11.11
N GLY A 109 -9.29 -3.67 10.05
CA GLY A 109 -8.49 -4.87 9.79
C GLY A 109 -7.22 -4.60 8.98
N ARG A 110 -6.39 -5.63 8.76
CA ARG A 110 -5.24 -5.51 7.85
C ARG A 110 -5.70 -5.31 6.41
N LEU A 111 -4.93 -4.52 5.65
CA LEU A 111 -5.11 -4.37 4.20
C LEU A 111 -4.84 -5.71 3.51
N ARG A 112 -5.79 -6.19 2.72
CA ARG A 112 -5.67 -7.48 2.04
C ARG A 112 -6.47 -7.55 0.76
N SER A 113 -5.95 -8.30 -0.20
CA SER A 113 -6.68 -8.68 -1.42
C SER A 113 -6.08 -9.95 -2.00
N GLY A 114 -6.93 -10.90 -2.40
CA GLY A 114 -6.49 -12.13 -3.06
C GLY A 114 -5.54 -12.95 -2.19
N GLN A 115 -5.81 -13.03 -0.88
CA GLN A 115 -4.97 -13.69 0.13
C GLN A 115 -3.60 -13.03 0.39
N ARG A 116 -3.29 -11.93 -0.28
CA ARG A 116 -2.07 -11.14 -0.05
C ARG A 116 -2.34 -10.07 0.99
N LEU A 117 -1.54 -10.06 2.05
CA LEU A 117 -1.50 -8.99 3.05
C LEU A 117 -0.62 -7.84 2.56
N PHE A 118 -1.00 -6.61 2.88
CA PHE A 118 -0.19 -5.42 2.63
C PHE A 118 0.04 -4.70 3.95
N ALA A 119 1.29 -4.33 4.21
CA ALA A 119 1.61 -3.59 5.42
C ALA A 119 1.29 -2.10 5.29
N ARG A 120 1.25 -1.59 4.05
CA ARG A 120 1.12 -0.16 3.77
C ARG A 120 0.00 0.14 2.80
N GLY A 121 -0.68 1.26 3.02
CA GLY A 121 -1.72 1.73 2.12
C GLY A 121 -2.85 2.47 2.83
N LEU A 122 -3.93 2.68 2.10
CA LEU A 122 -5.11 3.38 2.59
C LEU A 122 -6.38 2.54 2.39
N GLY A 123 -7.19 2.40 3.42
CA GLY A 123 -8.53 1.81 3.37
C GLY A 123 -9.60 2.89 3.29
N MET A 124 -10.52 2.77 2.33
CA MET A 124 -11.58 3.74 2.07
C MET A 124 -12.91 3.02 1.81
N HIS A 125 -14.01 3.76 1.93
CA HIS A 125 -15.33 3.31 1.47
C HIS A 125 -15.85 4.29 0.43
N SER A 126 -16.56 3.84 -0.61
CA SER A 126 -17.20 4.76 -1.56
C SER A 126 -18.38 5.51 -0.89
N ASP A 127 -18.76 6.71 -1.34
CA ASP A 127 -17.96 7.61 -2.15
C ASP A 127 -17.03 8.40 -1.21
N SER A 128 -15.72 8.40 -1.46
CA SER A 128 -14.79 9.17 -0.62
C SER A 128 -13.63 9.77 -1.37
N ARG A 129 -13.02 10.78 -0.72
CA ARG A 129 -11.85 11.51 -1.19
C ARG A 129 -10.86 11.70 -0.05
N ALA A 130 -9.59 11.37 -0.31
CA ALA A 130 -8.46 11.77 0.51
C ALA A 130 -7.56 12.73 -0.28
N VAL A 131 -7.10 13.82 0.35
CA VAL A 131 -6.25 14.83 -0.30
C VAL A 131 -4.93 14.96 0.44
N PHE A 132 -3.83 15.00 -0.30
CA PHE A 132 -2.48 15.12 0.21
C PHE A 132 -1.75 16.30 -0.43
N ALA A 133 -0.95 17.01 0.37
CA ALA A 133 0.02 17.97 -0.14
C ALA A 133 1.22 17.22 -0.71
N LEU A 134 1.69 17.64 -1.88
CA LEU A 134 2.84 17.06 -2.58
C LEU A 134 4.03 18.03 -2.65
N ASP A 135 3.76 19.34 -2.54
CA ASP A 135 4.75 20.42 -2.64
C ASP A 135 5.68 20.34 -3.87
N ARG A 136 5.22 19.65 -4.94
CA ARG A 136 5.93 19.43 -6.21
C ARG A 136 7.19 18.57 -6.10
N GLU A 137 7.35 17.80 -5.03
CA GLU A 137 8.55 17.00 -4.77
C GLU A 137 8.55 15.63 -5.48
N TYR A 138 7.40 15.21 -6.04
CA TYR A 138 7.21 13.84 -6.53
C TYR A 138 6.86 13.81 -8.01
N ASP A 139 7.39 12.79 -8.69
CA ASP A 139 7.15 12.58 -10.12
C ASP A 139 6.00 11.61 -10.36
N ARG A 140 5.79 10.67 -9.44
CA ARG A 140 4.89 9.54 -9.68
C ARG A 140 4.13 9.12 -8.44
N PHE A 141 2.87 8.76 -8.64
CA PHE A 141 2.06 8.03 -7.68
C PHE A 141 1.95 6.56 -8.10
N GLU A 142 2.10 5.63 -7.15
CA GLU A 142 1.97 4.19 -7.38
C GLU A 142 1.12 3.52 -6.29
N ALA A 143 0.24 2.59 -6.68
CA ALA A 143 -0.55 1.75 -5.78
C ALA A 143 -1.03 0.47 -6.51
N GLU A 144 -1.47 -0.55 -5.77
CA GLU A 144 -2.36 -1.60 -6.27
C GLU A 144 -3.80 -1.30 -5.79
N LEU A 145 -4.76 -1.33 -6.71
CA LEU A 145 -6.16 -0.98 -6.46
C LEU A 145 -6.98 -2.25 -6.29
N ALA A 146 -7.72 -2.37 -5.20
CA ALA A 146 -8.50 -3.56 -4.93
C ALA A 146 -9.72 -3.28 -4.04
N ILE A 147 -10.71 -4.18 -4.11
CA ILE A 147 -11.66 -4.36 -3.02
C ILE A 147 -11.02 -5.26 -1.95
N ASP A 148 -11.20 -4.90 -0.68
CA ASP A 148 -10.68 -5.65 0.47
C ASP A 148 -11.36 -7.02 0.60
N ASP A 149 -10.59 -8.07 0.94
CA ASP A 149 -11.16 -9.43 1.09
C ASP A 149 -12.28 -9.51 2.15
N SER A 150 -12.38 -8.55 3.07
CA SER A 150 -13.52 -8.49 4.02
C SER A 150 -14.87 -8.24 3.36
N ALA A 151 -14.90 -7.78 2.09
CA ALA A 151 -16.11 -7.65 1.28
C ALA A 151 -16.48 -8.96 0.55
N GLY A 152 -15.61 -9.98 0.57
CA GLY A 152 -15.81 -11.22 -0.18
C GLY A 152 -15.85 -10.95 -1.69
N LEU A 153 -16.93 -11.39 -2.36
CA LEU A 153 -17.16 -11.18 -3.80
C LEU A 153 -18.11 -9.99 -4.09
N GLN A 154 -18.32 -9.11 -3.11
CA GLN A 154 -19.18 -7.93 -3.22
C GLN A 154 -18.34 -6.65 -3.32
N GLY A 155 -19.02 -5.53 -3.56
CA GLY A 155 -18.39 -4.24 -3.79
C GLY A 155 -17.94 -4.05 -5.24
N SER A 156 -18.15 -2.85 -5.75
CA SER A 156 -17.70 -2.43 -7.07
C SER A 156 -17.42 -0.93 -7.09
N VAL A 157 -16.18 -0.55 -7.39
CA VAL A 157 -15.75 0.85 -7.34
C VAL A 157 -14.98 1.25 -8.58
N VAL A 158 -14.92 2.56 -8.82
CA VAL A 158 -13.98 3.21 -9.72
C VAL A 158 -13.02 4.05 -8.89
N PHE A 159 -11.73 3.84 -9.10
CA PHE A 159 -10.68 4.64 -8.49
C PHE A 159 -10.32 5.80 -9.43
N ARG A 160 -10.15 7.01 -8.87
CA ARG A 160 -9.58 8.14 -9.61
C ARG A 160 -8.43 8.78 -8.87
N VAL A 161 -7.47 9.26 -9.64
CA VAL A 161 -6.40 10.12 -9.16
C VAL A 161 -6.54 11.48 -9.82
N LEU A 162 -6.64 12.52 -9.00
CA LEU A 162 -6.72 13.91 -9.42
C LEU A 162 -5.47 14.65 -8.94
N CYS A 163 -4.92 15.51 -9.80
CA CYS A 163 -3.80 16.38 -9.46
C CYS A 163 -4.19 17.84 -9.58
N ASP A 164 -3.64 18.65 -8.68
CA ASP A 164 -3.66 20.10 -8.81
C ASP A 164 -2.25 20.63 -9.06
N ALA A 165 -1.97 21.04 -10.30
CA ALA A 165 -0.72 21.71 -10.69
C ALA A 165 -0.85 23.24 -10.85
N GLY A 166 -2.07 23.77 -10.86
CA GLY A 166 -2.39 25.13 -11.33
C GLY A 166 -3.50 25.86 -10.57
N GLY A 167 -3.90 25.38 -9.39
CA GLY A 167 -4.97 25.91 -8.55
C GLY A 167 -6.27 25.10 -8.58
N SER A 168 -6.42 24.14 -9.50
CA SER A 168 -7.62 23.32 -9.70
C SER A 168 -7.26 21.85 -9.93
N PHE A 169 -8.06 20.95 -9.36
CA PHE A 169 -7.90 19.51 -9.56
C PHE A 169 -8.37 19.06 -10.95
N HIS A 170 -7.57 18.24 -11.60
CA HIS A 170 -7.90 17.56 -12.86
C HIS A 170 -7.65 16.07 -12.72
N THR A 171 -8.54 15.24 -13.28
CA THR A 171 -8.35 13.79 -13.31
C THR A 171 -7.18 13.43 -14.20
N VAL A 172 -6.18 12.77 -13.63
CA VAL A 172 -5.01 12.26 -14.35
C VAL A 172 -5.06 10.75 -14.53
N TYR A 173 -5.92 10.06 -13.78
CA TYR A 173 -6.16 8.63 -13.91
C TYR A 173 -7.58 8.26 -13.48
N GLN A 174 -8.16 7.28 -14.17
CA GLN A 174 -9.41 6.60 -13.82
C GLN A 174 -9.23 5.11 -14.10
N SER A 175 -9.58 4.25 -13.15
CA SER A 175 -9.58 2.80 -13.36
C SER A 175 -10.80 2.34 -14.17
N PRO A 176 -10.78 1.12 -14.76
CA PRO A 176 -12.01 0.37 -14.99
C PRO A 176 -12.73 0.09 -13.66
N VAL A 177 -13.94 -0.47 -13.71
CA VAL A 177 -14.63 -0.97 -12.50
C VAL A 177 -13.80 -2.10 -11.88
N VAL A 178 -13.47 -1.96 -10.60
CA VAL A 178 -12.77 -2.96 -9.79
C VAL A 178 -13.79 -3.60 -8.85
N ARG A 179 -13.82 -4.94 -8.81
CA ARG A 179 -14.84 -5.71 -8.08
C ARG A 179 -14.23 -6.58 -6.98
N GLY A 180 -15.08 -6.96 -6.02
CA GLY A 180 -14.74 -8.00 -5.04
C GLY A 180 -14.29 -9.30 -5.72
N GLY A 181 -13.11 -9.80 -5.34
CA GLY A 181 -12.51 -11.00 -5.91
C GLY A 181 -11.63 -10.78 -7.15
N ASP A 182 -11.60 -9.57 -7.72
CA ASP A 182 -10.63 -9.24 -8.76
C ASP A 182 -9.20 -9.26 -8.20
N LYS A 183 -8.24 -9.57 -9.06
CA LYS A 183 -6.82 -9.40 -8.71
C LYS A 183 -6.52 -7.91 -8.52
N PRO A 184 -5.65 -7.54 -7.57
CA PRO A 184 -5.21 -6.14 -7.43
C PRO A 184 -4.73 -5.55 -8.75
N LEU A 185 -5.24 -4.36 -9.08
CA LEU A 185 -4.96 -3.66 -10.32
C LEU A 185 -3.82 -2.65 -10.10
N PRO A 186 -2.65 -2.79 -10.74
CA PRO A 186 -1.58 -1.82 -10.59
C PRO A 186 -1.94 -0.46 -11.20
N ALA A 187 -1.68 0.61 -10.46
CA ALA A 187 -1.80 2.00 -10.89
C ALA A 187 -0.45 2.71 -10.76
N ARG A 188 -0.01 3.33 -11.85
CA ARG A 188 1.22 4.12 -11.94
C ARG A 188 0.92 5.39 -12.71
N VAL A 189 0.95 6.53 -12.02
CA VAL A 189 0.40 7.80 -12.51
C VAL A 189 1.44 8.90 -12.42
N ASP A 190 1.66 9.63 -13.52
CA ASP A 190 2.52 10.82 -13.54
C ASP A 190 1.83 11.98 -12.79
N ILE A 191 2.53 12.54 -11.82
CA ILE A 191 2.04 13.63 -10.96
C ILE A 191 2.99 14.82 -10.93
N ARG A 192 3.92 14.92 -11.89
CA ARG A 192 4.94 15.97 -11.93
C ARG A 192 4.32 17.37 -11.87
N GLY A 193 4.92 18.21 -11.02
CA GLY A 193 4.48 19.60 -10.82
C GLY A 193 3.16 19.76 -10.04
N ALA A 194 2.52 18.66 -9.61
CA ALA A 194 1.35 18.71 -8.76
C ALA A 194 1.71 19.23 -7.35
N ARG A 195 0.92 20.18 -6.87
CA ARG A 195 0.95 20.69 -5.49
C ARG A 195 0.11 19.84 -4.55
N ARG A 196 -0.98 19.26 -5.07
CA ARG A 196 -1.89 18.41 -4.31
C ARG A 196 -2.29 17.19 -5.12
N LEU A 197 -2.44 16.07 -4.43
CA LEU A 197 -2.98 14.81 -4.93
C LEU A 197 -4.33 14.56 -4.26
N ALA A 198 -5.35 14.19 -5.03
CA ALA A 198 -6.60 13.69 -4.49
C ALA A 198 -6.84 12.26 -4.98
N LEU A 199 -7.07 11.34 -4.04
CA LEU A 199 -7.45 9.97 -4.29
C LEU A 199 -8.95 9.84 -4.04
N LEU A 200 -9.69 9.38 -5.05
CA LEU A 200 -11.13 9.22 -4.99
C LEU A 200 -11.51 7.75 -5.18
N VAL A 201 -12.49 7.32 -4.40
CA VAL A 201 -13.20 6.05 -4.58
C VAL A 201 -14.65 6.40 -4.83
N GLU A 202 -15.16 6.01 -6.00
CA GLU A 202 -16.54 6.21 -6.42
C GLU A 202 -17.22 4.85 -6.53
N SER A 203 -18.47 4.77 -6.07
CA SER A 203 -19.34 3.61 -6.26
C SER A 203 -19.61 3.38 -7.75
N ALA A 204 -19.70 2.12 -8.14
CA ALA A 204 -19.99 1.74 -9.51
C ALA A 204 -21.48 1.35 -9.68
N ASP A 205 -21.77 0.08 -9.96
CA ASP A 205 -23.08 -0.38 -10.41
C ASP A 205 -24.01 -0.88 -9.28
N GLN A 206 -23.51 -1.07 -8.06
CA GLN A 206 -24.29 -1.63 -6.94
C GLN A 206 -24.48 -0.66 -5.76
N GLY A 207 -24.33 0.65 -6.01
CA GLY A 207 -24.27 1.64 -4.93
C GLY A 207 -23.02 1.42 -4.07
N ASP A 208 -23.06 1.80 -2.79
CA ASP A 208 -21.92 1.73 -1.87
C ASP A 208 -21.82 0.38 -1.11
N VAL A 209 -22.57 -0.64 -1.53
CA VAL A 209 -22.67 -1.90 -0.77
C VAL A 209 -21.34 -2.66 -0.74
N LEU A 210 -20.71 -2.66 0.45
CA LEU A 210 -19.42 -3.31 0.71
C LEU A 210 -18.29 -2.80 -0.20
N ASP A 211 -18.36 -1.54 -0.61
CA ASP A 211 -17.33 -0.84 -1.38
C ASP A 211 -16.10 -0.50 -0.54
N ARG A 212 -15.53 -1.51 0.12
CA ARG A 212 -14.35 -1.42 0.96
C ARG A 212 -13.12 -1.43 0.07
N ALA A 213 -12.77 -0.28 -0.44
CA ALA A 213 -11.68 -0.07 -1.37
C ALA A 213 -10.35 0.12 -0.66
N ASN A 214 -9.29 -0.51 -1.19
CA ASN A 214 -7.93 -0.36 -0.72
C ASN A 214 -7.05 0.26 -1.81
N TRP A 215 -6.28 1.28 -1.43
CA TRP A 215 -5.09 1.74 -2.16
C TRP A 215 -3.87 1.06 -1.53
N LEU A 216 -3.55 -0.16 -1.99
CA LEU A 216 -2.52 -1.02 -1.44
C LEU A 216 -1.12 -0.51 -1.85
N GLY A 217 -0.19 -0.42 -0.90
CA GLY A 217 1.17 0.06 -1.13
C GLY A 217 1.25 1.49 -1.68
N ALA A 218 0.23 2.31 -1.44
CA ALA A 218 0.07 3.65 -1.99
C ALA A 218 1.24 4.58 -1.61
N ARG A 219 2.00 5.03 -2.61
CA ARG A 219 3.25 5.77 -2.41
C ARG A 219 3.49 6.82 -3.49
N LEU A 220 4.28 7.80 -3.13
CA LEU A 220 4.84 8.84 -3.97
C LEU A 220 6.30 8.50 -4.24
N VAL A 221 6.73 8.67 -5.48
CA VAL A 221 8.11 8.41 -5.89
C VAL A 221 8.69 9.70 -6.45
N GLY A 222 9.80 10.15 -5.86
CA GLY A 222 10.59 11.29 -6.36
C GLY A 222 11.57 10.85 -7.45
N GLY A 223 11.88 11.77 -8.37
CA GLY A 223 12.97 11.61 -9.33
C GLY A 223 14.33 11.91 -8.71
N GLU A 224 15.36 11.22 -9.21
CA GLU A 224 16.78 11.40 -8.88
C GLU A 224 17.29 12.85 -8.97
#